data_AF-A0A840UPC6-F1
#
_entry.id   AF-A0A840UPC6-F1
#
_cell.length_a   1.000
_cell.length_b   1.000
_cell.length_c   1.000
_cell.angle_alpha   90.00
_cell.angle_beta   90.00
_cell.angle_gamma   90.00
#
_symmetry.space_group_name_H-M   'P 1'
#
loop_
_entity.id
_entity.type
_entity.pdbx_description
1 polymer ?
#
loop_
_entity_poly.entity_id
_entity_poly.type
_entity_poly.pdbx_seq_one_letter_code
_entity_poly.pdbx_strand_id
1 'polypeptide(L)'
;MRLLLYNIRYATGHKKGFHLPLPYAGFFKKTAANLQRIIHFIRLIDPDIIGLVEVDSGSYRSSNTCQAAQIANDLGYHFVVETKYSGSSLVHRVPIIREQSNALLSRTEIIDTSFHYFSQGVKRLIIKAELQQVVIFVVHLSLKYRHRQNQLGQLYSLIHDTDKEVIVAGDFNTFWGDKELKLFLAATGLENANVVNAPSHPSHAPHRQIDFVLHSHGIRIDSFFIPDIQLSDHAPLVCDFSCLSSPLAVAGDDQGIRLVKQLH
;
A
#
# COMPACT_ATOMS: atom_id res chain seq x y z
N MET A 1 7.16 11.82 -7.99
CA MET A 1 7.42 10.51 -7.37
C MET A 1 6.50 9.48 -7.98
N ARG A 2 6.93 8.22 -8.09
CA ARG A 2 6.13 7.09 -8.57
C ARG A 2 5.81 6.11 -7.45
N LEU A 3 4.53 5.89 -7.19
CA LEU A 3 4.02 4.85 -6.30
C LEU A 3 3.54 3.64 -7.13
N LEU A 4 4.01 2.46 -6.76
CA LEU A 4 3.45 1.18 -7.18
C LEU A 4 2.70 0.54 -6.01
N LEU A 5 1.38 0.35 -6.13
CA LEU A 5 0.61 -0.50 -5.23
C LEU A 5 0.42 -1.87 -5.88
N TYR A 6 0.80 -2.95 -5.20
CA TYR A 6 0.58 -4.28 -5.72
C TYR A 6 0.22 -5.32 -4.65
N ASN A 7 -0.99 -5.87 -4.72
CA ASN A 7 -1.34 -7.09 -4.02
C ASN A 7 -0.76 -8.30 -4.77
N ILE A 8 0.32 -8.87 -4.26
CA ILE A 8 1.09 -9.93 -4.93
C ILE A 8 0.58 -11.34 -4.62
N ARG A 9 -0.41 -11.48 -3.73
CA ARG A 9 -0.98 -12.76 -3.29
C ARG A 9 0.10 -13.82 -2.99
N TYR A 10 1.07 -13.44 -2.16
CA TYR A 10 2.20 -14.27 -1.74
C TYR A 10 3.04 -14.81 -2.91
N ALA A 11 3.00 -14.12 -4.06
CA ALA A 11 3.56 -14.54 -5.35
C ALA A 11 3.07 -15.92 -5.82
N THR A 12 1.83 -16.31 -5.51
CA THR A 12 1.27 -17.63 -5.87
C THR A 12 0.70 -17.72 -7.29
N GLY A 13 0.55 -16.58 -7.98
CA GLY A 13 0.02 -16.49 -9.35
C GLY A 13 -1.52 -16.42 -9.42
N HIS A 14 -2.06 -16.29 -10.64
CA HIS A 14 -3.50 -16.11 -10.90
C HIS A 14 -4.25 -17.39 -11.36
N LYS A 15 -3.54 -18.47 -11.73
CA LYS A 15 -4.17 -19.64 -12.39
C LYS A 15 -4.99 -20.50 -11.42
N LYS A 16 -6.20 -20.87 -11.85
CA LYS A 16 -7.11 -21.83 -11.19
C LYS A 16 -6.36 -23.14 -10.88
N GLY A 17 -6.28 -23.50 -9.61
CA GLY A 17 -5.52 -24.67 -9.15
C GLY A 17 -4.87 -24.52 -7.77
N PHE A 18 -5.15 -23.42 -7.06
CA PHE A 18 -4.66 -23.22 -5.68
C PHE A 18 -5.21 -24.25 -4.68
N HIS A 19 -6.30 -24.94 -5.01
CA HIS A 19 -6.92 -25.98 -4.18
C HIS A 19 -7.10 -27.31 -4.92
N LEU A 20 -6.38 -27.53 -6.04
CA LEU A 20 -6.41 -28.82 -6.74
C LEU A 20 -5.11 -29.60 -6.47
N PRO A 21 -5.18 -30.93 -6.23
CA PRO A 21 -6.40 -31.75 -6.12
C PRO A 21 -7.06 -31.68 -4.73
N LEU A 22 -6.40 -31.04 -3.75
CA LEU A 22 -6.87 -30.90 -2.36
C LEU A 22 -6.94 -29.42 -1.96
N PRO A 23 -7.90 -29.05 -1.08
CA PRO A 23 -7.85 -27.77 -0.38
C PRO A 23 -6.45 -27.62 0.24
N TYR A 24 -5.86 -26.42 0.18
CA TYR A 24 -4.53 -26.14 0.73
C TYR A 24 -3.33 -26.64 -0.13
N ALA A 25 -3.52 -27.28 -1.29
CA ALA A 25 -2.41 -27.73 -2.16
C ALA A 25 -1.55 -26.59 -2.75
N GLY A 26 -2.14 -25.42 -2.99
CA GLY A 26 -1.45 -24.21 -3.47
C GLY A 26 -0.40 -23.68 -2.51
N PHE A 27 -0.45 -24.10 -1.24
CA PHE A 27 0.53 -23.78 -0.23
C PHE A 27 1.86 -24.53 -0.38
N PHE A 28 2.00 -25.41 -1.38
CA PHE A 28 3.25 -26.09 -1.74
C PHE A 28 3.81 -25.66 -3.11
N LYS A 29 3.17 -24.71 -3.81
CA LYS A 29 3.70 -24.20 -5.08
C LYS A 29 4.94 -23.35 -4.83
N LYS A 30 6.02 -23.62 -5.58
CA LYS A 30 7.24 -22.80 -5.58
C LYS A 30 6.88 -21.38 -6.04
N THR A 31 6.87 -20.42 -5.11
CA THR A 31 6.56 -19.01 -5.38
C THR A 31 7.76 -18.25 -5.94
N ALA A 32 8.98 -18.76 -5.75
CA ALA A 32 10.23 -18.12 -6.15
C ALA A 32 10.26 -17.69 -7.63
N ALA A 33 9.84 -18.55 -8.56
CA ALA A 33 9.84 -18.20 -9.98
C ALA A 33 8.88 -17.04 -10.30
N ASN A 34 7.72 -17.00 -9.67
CA ASN A 34 6.76 -15.90 -9.86
C ASN A 34 7.21 -14.63 -9.14
N LEU A 35 7.83 -14.76 -7.96
CA LEU A 35 8.46 -13.64 -7.26
C LEU A 35 9.55 -12.99 -8.11
N GLN A 36 10.40 -13.77 -8.77
CA GLN A 36 11.40 -13.23 -9.69
C GLN A 36 10.79 -12.49 -10.88
N ARG A 37 9.65 -12.96 -11.40
CA ARG A 37 8.88 -12.23 -12.43
C ARG A 37 8.30 -10.93 -11.88
N ILE A 38 7.84 -10.93 -10.64
CA ILE A 38 7.36 -9.72 -9.95
C ILE A 38 8.52 -8.73 -9.75
N ILE A 39 9.68 -9.18 -9.28
CA ILE A 39 10.89 -8.35 -9.13
C ILE A 39 11.30 -7.74 -10.48
N HIS A 40 11.32 -8.54 -11.54
CA HIS A 40 11.61 -8.06 -12.89
C HIS A 40 10.59 -7.00 -13.35
N PHE A 41 9.29 -7.23 -13.12
CA PHE A 41 8.25 -6.25 -13.41
C PHE A 41 8.43 -4.95 -12.63
N ILE A 42 8.69 -5.02 -11.32
CA ILE A 42 8.93 -3.84 -10.47
C ILE A 42 10.13 -3.06 -10.99
N ARG A 43 11.22 -3.76 -11.37
CA ARG A 43 12.41 -3.14 -11.98
C ARG A 43 12.09 -2.40 -13.28
N LEU A 44 11.16 -2.91 -14.11
CA LEU A 44 10.75 -2.24 -15.34
C LEU A 44 9.88 -1.00 -15.08
N ILE A 45 9.04 -1.02 -14.04
CA ILE A 45 8.22 0.14 -13.64
C ILE A 45 9.04 1.23 -12.97
N ASP A 46 10.13 0.83 -12.29
CA ASP A 46 11.09 1.72 -11.63
C ASP A 46 10.45 2.68 -10.60
N PRO A 47 9.63 2.21 -9.64
CA PRO A 47 8.90 3.08 -8.72
C PRO A 47 9.78 3.68 -7.63
N ASP A 48 9.45 4.86 -7.10
CA ASP A 48 10.11 5.43 -5.93
C ASP A 48 9.63 4.78 -4.63
N ILE A 49 8.34 4.44 -4.58
CA ILE A 49 7.67 3.84 -3.43
C ILE A 49 6.89 2.60 -3.89
N ILE A 50 6.94 1.52 -3.12
CA ILE A 50 6.19 0.29 -3.39
C ILE A 50 5.36 -0.08 -2.16
N GLY A 51 4.04 -0.05 -2.31
CA GLY A 51 3.10 -0.66 -1.36
C GLY A 51 2.80 -2.09 -1.77
N LEU A 52 3.18 -3.06 -0.94
CA LEU A 52 2.91 -4.47 -1.18
C LEU A 52 1.84 -5.00 -0.22
N VAL A 53 0.84 -5.69 -0.78
CA VAL A 53 -0.23 -6.34 -0.03
C VAL A 53 -0.15 -7.86 -0.24
N GLU A 54 -0.46 -8.63 0.81
CA GLU A 54 -0.33 -10.09 0.80
C GLU A 54 1.09 -10.57 0.49
N VAL A 55 2.06 -10.07 1.25
CA VAL A 55 3.45 -10.52 1.23
C VAL A 55 3.60 -11.72 2.15
N ASP A 56 4.42 -12.70 1.75
CA ASP A 56 4.85 -13.78 2.63
C ASP A 56 6.09 -13.35 3.44
N SER A 57 5.96 -13.27 4.76
CA SER A 57 7.00 -12.76 5.66
C SER A 57 8.05 -13.78 6.10
N GLY A 58 7.97 -15.03 5.65
CA GLY A 58 8.96 -16.04 6.05
C GLY A 58 8.40 -17.44 6.24
N SER A 59 7.46 -17.85 5.38
CA SER A 59 6.84 -19.16 5.56
C SER A 59 7.75 -20.27 5.13
N TYR A 60 7.38 -21.49 5.54
CA TYR A 60 7.97 -22.69 4.96
C TYR A 60 7.98 -22.63 3.42
N ARG A 61 7.06 -21.89 2.78
CA ARG A 61 6.94 -21.72 1.32
C ARG A 61 7.95 -20.77 0.70
N SER A 62 8.49 -19.84 1.48
CA SER A 62 9.55 -18.95 1.06
C SER A 62 10.92 -19.38 1.60
N SER A 63 11.03 -20.62 2.10
CA SER A 63 12.23 -21.13 2.76
C SER A 63 12.66 -20.25 3.95
N ASN A 64 11.69 -19.73 4.72
CA ASN A 64 11.90 -18.74 5.79
C ASN A 64 12.40 -17.37 5.32
N THR A 65 12.17 -17.00 4.06
CA THR A 65 12.67 -15.74 3.50
C THR A 65 11.53 -14.76 3.24
N CYS A 66 11.63 -13.54 3.76
CA CYS A 66 10.62 -12.51 3.53
C CYS A 66 10.63 -12.04 2.07
N GLN A 67 9.48 -12.10 1.38
CA GLN A 67 9.38 -11.69 -0.03
C GLN A 67 9.65 -10.19 -0.21
N ALA A 68 9.17 -9.35 0.71
CA ALA A 68 9.46 -7.92 0.69
C ALA A 68 10.96 -7.64 0.86
N ALA A 69 11.64 -8.38 1.75
CA ALA A 69 13.08 -8.25 1.94
C ALA A 69 13.85 -8.68 0.68
N GLN A 70 13.43 -9.74 -0.02
CA GLN A 70 14.05 -10.13 -1.30
C GLN A 70 13.90 -9.03 -2.35
N ILE A 71 12.68 -8.49 -2.52
CA ILE A 71 12.42 -7.40 -3.47
C ILE A 71 13.27 -6.18 -3.12
N ALA A 72 13.34 -5.81 -1.85
CA ALA A 72 14.11 -4.66 -1.38
C ALA A 72 15.61 -4.83 -1.62
N ASN A 73 16.17 -5.99 -1.29
CA ASN A 73 17.60 -6.27 -1.48
C ASN A 73 17.99 -6.35 -2.96
N ASP A 74 17.16 -6.98 -3.80
CA ASP A 74 17.44 -7.15 -5.23
C ASP A 74 17.33 -5.83 -6.02
N LEU A 75 16.59 -4.85 -5.50
CA LEU A 75 16.31 -3.58 -6.16
C LEU A 75 16.89 -2.36 -5.43
N GLY A 76 17.49 -2.53 -4.25
CA GLY A 76 18.14 -1.47 -3.48
C GLY A 76 17.17 -0.51 -2.77
N TYR A 77 16.11 -1.02 -2.13
CA TYR A 77 15.12 -0.21 -1.39
C TYR A 77 15.31 -0.32 0.11
N HIS A 78 15.00 0.75 0.84
CA HIS A 78 14.64 0.67 2.25
C HIS A 78 13.26 0.00 2.37
N PHE A 79 13.01 -0.75 3.44
CA PHE A 79 11.73 -1.43 3.59
C PHE A 79 11.29 -1.55 5.05
N VAL A 80 9.97 -1.57 5.21
CA VAL A 80 9.28 -1.97 6.43
C VAL A 80 8.29 -3.07 6.09
N VAL A 81 8.24 -4.09 6.93
CA VAL A 81 7.33 -5.23 6.79
C VAL A 81 6.80 -5.59 8.16
N GLU A 82 5.49 -5.80 8.24
CA GLU A 82 4.86 -6.24 9.48
C GLU A 82 3.85 -7.34 9.21
N THR A 83 3.81 -8.29 10.15
CA THR A 83 2.89 -9.41 10.17
C THR A 83 1.54 -9.01 10.73
N LYS A 84 0.45 -9.58 10.20
CA LYS A 84 -0.91 -9.21 10.61
C LYS A 84 -1.27 -9.55 12.07
N TYR A 85 -0.36 -10.09 12.89
CA TYR A 85 -0.63 -10.58 14.26
C TYR A 85 0.57 -10.45 15.23
N SER A 86 0.95 -9.24 15.64
CA SER A 86 1.82 -9.06 16.82
C SER A 86 0.98 -9.13 18.11
N GLY A 87 0.86 -10.33 18.70
CA GLY A 87 0.38 -10.52 20.09
C GLY A 87 -1.00 -11.15 20.26
N SER A 88 -1.08 -12.50 20.29
CA SER A 88 -1.94 -13.31 21.20
C SER A 88 -1.93 -14.80 20.77
N SER A 89 -1.83 -15.67 21.78
CA SER A 89 -1.08 -16.93 21.73
C SER A 89 -1.81 -18.21 21.27
N LEU A 90 -2.96 -18.12 20.59
CA LEU A 90 -3.73 -19.34 20.26
C LEU A 90 -3.93 -19.61 18.76
N VAL A 91 -3.78 -18.62 17.88
CA VAL A 91 -3.90 -18.79 16.41
C VAL A 91 -2.58 -19.21 15.75
N HIS A 92 -1.47 -19.18 16.50
CA HIS A 92 -0.15 -19.64 16.06
C HIS A 92 -0.10 -21.14 15.69
N ARG A 93 -1.10 -21.95 16.01
CA ARG A 93 -1.07 -23.40 15.70
C ARG A 93 -1.43 -23.77 14.25
N VAL A 94 -1.79 -22.80 13.41
CA VAL A 94 -2.10 -23.07 11.99
C VAL A 94 -0.97 -22.50 11.10
N PRO A 95 -0.10 -23.35 10.50
CA PRO A 95 1.06 -22.92 9.70
C PRO A 95 0.72 -22.15 8.42
N ILE A 96 -0.57 -22.04 8.09
CA ILE A 96 -1.06 -21.45 6.84
C ILE A 96 -1.42 -19.96 6.99
N ILE A 97 -1.62 -19.49 8.22
CA ILE A 97 -2.23 -18.18 8.53
C ILE A 97 -1.22 -17.20 9.17
N ARG A 98 -0.05 -17.68 9.60
CA ARG A 98 0.91 -16.90 10.41
C ARG A 98 1.65 -15.80 9.65
N GLU A 99 1.55 -15.74 8.33
CA GLU A 99 2.64 -15.22 7.49
C GLU A 99 2.17 -14.23 6.44
N GLN A 100 0.95 -13.74 6.65
CA GLN A 100 0.37 -12.74 5.79
C GLN A 100 0.80 -11.37 6.28
N SER A 101 1.58 -10.69 5.47
CA SER A 101 2.09 -9.35 5.75
C SER A 101 1.64 -8.36 4.69
N ASN A 102 1.79 -7.09 5.03
CA ASN A 102 1.92 -6.02 4.07
C ASN A 102 3.35 -5.45 4.21
N ALA A 103 3.82 -4.75 3.20
CA ALA A 103 5.11 -4.07 3.26
C ALA A 103 5.05 -2.73 2.54
N LEU A 104 5.94 -1.83 2.94
CA LEU A 104 6.24 -0.61 2.21
C LEU A 104 7.74 -0.56 1.94
N LEU A 105 8.12 -0.36 0.69
CA LEU A 105 9.48 -0.19 0.25
C LEU A 105 9.63 1.23 -0.31
N SER A 106 10.79 1.85 -0.11
CA SER A 106 11.08 3.21 -0.57
C SER A 106 12.53 3.35 -1.02
N ARG A 107 12.77 4.09 -2.11
CA ARG A 107 14.12 4.49 -2.54
C ARG A 107 14.74 5.52 -1.61
N THR A 108 13.90 6.36 -1.02
CA THR A 108 14.32 7.34 -0.02
C THR A 108 14.16 6.78 1.38
N GLU A 109 14.85 7.40 2.34
CA GLU A 109 14.73 7.05 3.75
C GLU A 109 13.28 7.10 4.25
N ILE A 110 12.92 6.13 5.08
CA ILE A 110 11.66 6.10 5.84
C ILE A 110 11.98 6.69 7.21
N ILE A 111 11.46 7.89 7.48
CA ILE A 111 11.80 8.71 8.65
C ILE A 111 11.22 8.10 9.92
N ASP A 112 9.96 7.69 9.86
CA ASP A 112 9.27 7.03 10.96
C ASP A 112 8.32 5.95 10.45
N THR A 113 8.00 4.98 11.29
CA THR A 113 7.04 3.92 10.96
C THR A 113 6.26 3.49 12.20
N SER A 114 4.94 3.43 12.05
CA SER A 114 4.04 2.88 13.06
C SER A 114 3.10 1.82 12.46
N PHE A 115 2.76 0.84 13.30
CA PHE A 115 1.85 -0.24 12.93
C PHE A 115 0.58 -0.13 13.77
N HIS A 116 -0.55 -0.09 13.09
CA HIS A 116 -1.86 -0.04 13.74
C HIS A 116 -2.67 -1.28 13.37
N TYR A 117 -3.53 -1.71 14.30
CA TYR A 117 -4.35 -2.90 14.12
C TYR A 117 -5.81 -2.56 14.36
N PHE A 118 -6.63 -2.75 13.34
CA PHE A 118 -8.08 -2.56 13.48
C PHE A 118 -8.65 -3.44 14.59
N SER A 119 -9.69 -2.97 15.30
CA SER A 119 -10.32 -3.75 16.36
C SER A 119 -11.11 -4.98 15.87
N GLN A 120 -11.46 -5.01 14.57
CA GLN A 120 -12.28 -6.07 13.96
C GLN A 120 -11.71 -6.56 12.63
N GLY A 121 -12.11 -7.77 12.23
CA GLY A 121 -11.72 -8.40 10.97
C GLY A 121 -10.46 -9.25 11.07
N VAL A 122 -10.22 -10.09 10.06
CA VAL A 122 -8.98 -10.89 9.95
C VAL A 122 -7.85 -10.02 9.40
N LYS A 123 -8.15 -9.20 8.39
CA LYS A 123 -7.25 -8.22 7.77
C LYS A 123 -7.27 -6.95 8.62
N ARG A 124 -6.27 -6.79 9.52
CA ARG A 124 -6.27 -5.78 10.58
C ARG A 124 -5.13 -4.76 10.48
N LEU A 125 -4.03 -5.13 9.84
CA LEU A 125 -2.81 -4.34 9.81
C LEU A 125 -2.96 -3.08 8.94
N ILE A 126 -2.46 -1.98 9.47
CA ILE A 126 -2.19 -0.72 8.78
C ILE A 126 -0.72 -0.41 9.02
N ILE A 127 0.03 -0.18 7.94
CA ILE A 127 1.39 0.35 8.01
C ILE A 127 1.29 1.85 7.75
N LYS A 128 1.73 2.67 8.69
CA LYS A 128 1.93 4.11 8.50
C LYS A 128 3.44 4.34 8.39
N ALA A 129 3.90 4.86 7.26
CA ALA A 129 5.30 5.17 7.01
C ALA A 129 5.43 6.64 6.65
N GLU A 130 6.28 7.36 7.37
CA GLU A 130 6.56 8.77 7.11
C GLU A 130 7.78 8.90 6.20
N LEU A 131 7.59 9.57 5.07
CA LEU A 131 8.65 10.03 4.18
C LEU A 131 8.80 11.55 4.31
N GLN A 132 9.82 12.12 3.68
CA GLN A 132 10.12 13.56 3.77
C GLN A 132 8.90 14.45 3.48
N GLN A 133 8.18 14.17 2.39
CA GLN A 133 7.10 15.03 1.89
C GLN A 133 5.69 14.45 2.10
N VAL A 134 5.57 13.17 2.44
CA VAL A 134 4.27 12.47 2.47
C VAL A 134 4.28 11.35 3.51
N VAL A 135 3.12 11.10 4.12
CA VAL A 135 2.87 9.89 4.92
C VAL A 135 2.10 8.89 4.06
N ILE A 136 2.59 7.65 4.00
CA ILE A 136 1.94 6.57 3.27
C ILE A 136 1.30 5.59 4.25
N PHE A 137 0.00 5.33 4.04
CA PHE A 137 -0.73 4.27 4.70
C PHE A 137 -0.90 3.09 3.75
N VAL A 138 -0.41 1.91 4.12
CA VAL A 138 -0.70 0.66 3.41
C VAL A 138 -1.76 -0.13 4.18
N VAL A 139 -2.93 -0.33 3.55
CA VAL A 139 -4.09 -0.97 4.17
C VAL A 139 -4.52 -2.24 3.45
N HIS A 140 -5.19 -3.11 4.20
CA HIS A 140 -5.87 -4.27 3.64
C HIS A 140 -7.15 -4.50 4.44
N LEU A 141 -8.30 -4.10 3.89
CA LEU A 141 -9.57 -4.08 4.61
C LEU A 141 -10.32 -5.41 4.54
N SER A 142 -11.27 -5.60 5.45
CA SER A 142 -12.02 -6.83 5.63
C SER A 142 -12.85 -7.23 4.40
N LEU A 143 -13.06 -8.54 4.22
CA LEU A 143 -14.07 -9.03 3.26
C LEU A 143 -15.50 -8.78 3.75
N LYS A 144 -15.71 -8.64 5.07
CA LYS A 144 -17.03 -8.42 5.66
C LYS A 144 -17.35 -6.93 5.72
N TYR A 145 -18.44 -6.52 5.06
CA TYR A 145 -18.88 -5.13 4.99
C TYR A 145 -18.93 -4.42 6.35
N ARG A 146 -19.60 -5.00 7.35
CA ARG A 146 -19.72 -4.40 8.70
C ARG A 146 -18.35 -4.15 9.36
N HIS A 147 -17.40 -5.07 9.18
CA HIS A 147 -16.05 -4.88 9.69
C HIS A 147 -15.34 -3.77 8.92
N ARG A 148 -15.43 -3.74 7.58
CA ARG A 148 -14.85 -2.64 6.78
C ARG A 148 -15.32 -1.27 7.22
N GLN A 149 -16.62 -1.09 7.50
CA GLN A 149 -17.15 0.20 7.92
C GLN A 149 -16.51 0.67 9.25
N ASN A 150 -16.35 -0.24 10.21
CA ASN A 150 -15.61 0.07 11.45
C ASN A 150 -14.12 0.36 11.21
N GLN A 151 -13.51 -0.35 10.25
CA GLN A 151 -12.11 -0.13 9.87
C GLN A 151 -11.93 1.25 9.22
N LEU A 152 -12.83 1.66 8.32
CA LEU A 152 -12.82 2.99 7.71
C LEU A 152 -12.96 4.10 8.76
N GLY A 153 -13.78 3.90 9.80
CA GLY A 153 -13.87 4.83 10.93
C GLY A 153 -12.57 4.97 11.72
N GLN A 154 -11.87 3.86 11.99
CA GLN A 154 -10.55 3.90 12.66
C GLN A 154 -9.47 4.52 11.76
N LEU A 155 -9.50 4.22 10.47
CA LEU A 155 -8.58 4.78 9.49
C LEU A 155 -8.76 6.30 9.36
N TYR A 156 -10.01 6.79 9.41
CA TYR A 156 -10.32 8.22 9.45
C TYR A 156 -9.60 8.92 10.61
N SER A 157 -9.65 8.37 11.83
CA SER A 157 -8.96 8.97 12.98
C SER A 157 -7.44 9.04 12.76
N LEU A 158 -6.82 7.97 12.26
CA LEU A 158 -5.38 7.96 11.99
C LEU A 158 -4.96 8.98 10.91
N ILE A 159 -5.79 9.17 9.90
CA ILE A 159 -5.56 10.17 8.85
C ILE A 159 -5.69 11.59 9.44
N HIS A 160 -6.72 11.82 10.25
CA HIS A 160 -6.97 13.13 10.86
C HIS A 160 -5.88 13.54 11.87
N ASP A 161 -5.30 12.56 12.57
CA ASP A 161 -4.21 12.76 13.52
C ASP A 161 -2.83 12.88 12.84
N THR A 162 -2.78 13.06 11.51
CA THR A 162 -1.54 13.16 10.73
C THR A 162 -1.39 14.56 10.14
N ASP A 163 -0.37 15.29 10.58
CA ASP A 163 -0.12 16.70 10.19
C ASP A 163 0.57 16.89 8.82
N LYS A 164 0.81 15.82 8.08
CA LYS A 164 1.47 15.82 6.75
C LYS A 164 0.48 15.33 5.70
N GLU A 165 0.69 15.72 4.44
CA GLU A 165 -0.02 15.16 3.31
C GLU A 165 0.05 13.63 3.31
N VAL A 166 -1.06 12.98 2.97
CA VAL A 166 -1.22 11.53 3.08
C VAL A 166 -1.57 10.87 1.75
N ILE A 167 -1.03 9.68 1.54
CA ILE A 167 -1.55 8.71 0.56
C ILE A 167 -2.00 7.48 1.31
N VAL A 168 -3.21 7.02 1.03
CA VAL A 168 -3.74 5.74 1.53
C VAL A 168 -3.86 4.78 0.36
N ALA A 169 -3.04 3.75 0.35
CA ALA A 169 -2.96 2.77 -0.72
C ALA A 169 -3.23 1.35 -0.20
N GLY A 170 -4.01 0.55 -0.92
CA GLY A 170 -4.27 -0.82 -0.47
C GLY A 170 -5.41 -1.53 -1.17
N ASP A 171 -5.68 -2.75 -0.71
CA ASP A 171 -6.88 -3.52 -1.06
C ASP A 171 -8.00 -3.20 -0.06
N PHE A 172 -8.98 -2.43 -0.51
CA PHE A 172 -10.15 -2.01 0.28
C PHE A 172 -11.28 -3.03 0.27
N ASN A 173 -11.24 -4.05 -0.59
CA ASN A 173 -12.27 -5.08 -0.67
C ASN A 173 -13.71 -4.53 -0.81
N THR A 174 -13.90 -3.44 -1.56
CA THR A 174 -15.19 -2.77 -1.80
C THR A 174 -16.03 -3.50 -2.84
N PHE A 175 -16.62 -4.63 -2.45
CA PHE A 175 -17.39 -5.49 -3.35
C PHE A 175 -18.77 -4.93 -3.74
N TRP A 176 -19.27 -3.89 -3.06
CA TRP A 176 -20.53 -3.21 -3.38
C TRP A 176 -20.30 -1.88 -4.14
N GLY A 177 -19.09 -1.68 -4.67
CA GLY A 177 -18.69 -0.53 -5.48
C GLY A 177 -18.35 0.73 -4.68
N ASP A 178 -18.08 1.82 -5.40
CA ASP A 178 -17.49 3.05 -4.86
C ASP A 178 -18.38 3.79 -3.84
N LYS A 179 -19.68 3.46 -3.82
CA LYS A 179 -20.62 3.96 -2.81
C LYS A 179 -20.18 3.60 -1.39
N GLU A 180 -19.46 2.49 -1.20
CA GLU A 180 -18.92 2.10 0.11
C GLU A 180 -17.92 3.13 0.67
N LEU A 181 -17.18 3.83 -0.21
CA LEU A 181 -16.16 4.80 0.19
C LEU A 181 -16.67 6.24 0.18
N LYS A 182 -17.83 6.52 -0.40
CA LYS A 182 -18.34 7.90 -0.56
C LYS A 182 -18.32 8.71 0.74
N LEU A 183 -18.84 8.15 1.83
CA LEU A 183 -18.87 8.86 3.12
C LEU A 183 -17.47 9.00 3.74
N PHE A 184 -16.61 7.99 3.55
CA PHE A 184 -15.23 8.03 4.03
C PHE A 184 -14.43 9.11 3.30
N LEU A 185 -14.52 9.19 1.97
CA LEU A 185 -13.87 10.23 1.16
C LEU A 185 -14.41 11.62 1.52
N ALA A 186 -15.72 11.77 1.69
CA ALA A 186 -16.32 13.04 2.10
C ALA A 186 -15.86 13.50 3.49
N ALA A 187 -15.71 12.58 4.44
CA ALA A 187 -15.25 12.90 5.80
C ALA A 187 -13.75 13.20 5.85
N THR A 188 -12.94 12.45 5.12
CA THR A 188 -11.47 12.61 5.10
C THR A 188 -10.99 13.73 4.18
N GLY A 189 -11.79 14.12 3.18
CA GLY A 189 -11.36 15.00 2.10
C GLY A 189 -10.37 14.34 1.13
N LEU A 190 -10.18 13.02 1.20
CA LEU A 190 -9.32 12.31 0.26
C LEU A 190 -9.98 12.18 -1.10
N GLU A 191 -9.15 12.21 -2.14
CA GLU A 191 -9.51 12.03 -3.53
C GLU A 191 -8.97 10.70 -4.05
N ASN A 192 -9.62 10.12 -5.06
CA ASN A 192 -9.19 8.88 -5.69
C ASN A 192 -8.31 9.17 -6.91
N ALA A 193 -7.08 8.68 -6.93
CA ALA A 193 -6.18 8.84 -8.08
C ALA A 193 -6.74 8.19 -9.36
N ASN A 194 -7.57 7.13 -9.21
CA ASN A 194 -8.26 6.48 -10.32
C ASN A 194 -9.59 7.18 -10.62
N VAL A 195 -9.54 8.31 -11.30
CA VAL A 195 -10.72 9.16 -11.57
C VAL A 195 -11.77 8.51 -12.48
N VAL A 196 -11.38 7.53 -13.29
CA VAL A 196 -12.26 6.82 -14.22
C VAL A 196 -12.84 5.52 -13.63
N ASN A 197 -12.51 5.21 -12.37
CA ASN A 197 -12.88 3.99 -11.67
C ASN A 197 -12.53 2.69 -12.44
N ALA A 198 -11.34 2.67 -13.06
CA ALA A 198 -10.87 1.51 -13.80
C ALA A 198 -10.72 0.29 -12.88
N PRO A 199 -11.21 -0.90 -13.27
CA PRO A 199 -11.13 -2.09 -12.43
C PRO A 199 -9.71 -2.67 -12.38
N SER A 200 -9.32 -3.19 -11.21
CA SER A 200 -8.03 -3.85 -10.96
C SER A 200 -8.16 -5.36 -10.72
N HIS A 201 -9.38 -5.86 -10.49
CA HIS A 201 -9.59 -7.24 -10.07
C HIS A 201 -10.80 -7.90 -10.77
N PRO A 202 -10.70 -9.20 -11.10
CA PRO A 202 -9.47 -9.98 -11.15
C PRO A 202 -8.60 -9.54 -12.34
N SER A 203 -7.28 -9.57 -12.22
CA SER A 203 -6.31 -9.08 -13.23
C SER A 203 -6.50 -9.66 -14.63
N HIS A 204 -6.95 -10.91 -14.76
CA HIS A 204 -7.16 -11.59 -16.04
C HIS A 204 -8.49 -11.22 -16.73
N ALA A 205 -9.43 -10.60 -16.02
CA ALA A 205 -10.71 -10.13 -16.56
C ALA A 205 -11.26 -9.02 -15.64
N PRO A 206 -10.61 -7.84 -15.59
CA PRO A 206 -10.91 -6.82 -14.59
C PRO A 206 -12.34 -6.29 -14.71
N HIS A 207 -13.10 -6.35 -13.63
CA HIS A 207 -14.48 -5.81 -13.57
C HIS A 207 -14.84 -5.24 -12.19
N ARG A 208 -13.91 -5.25 -11.24
CA ARG A 208 -14.06 -4.63 -9.91
C ARG A 208 -12.84 -3.77 -9.60
N GLN A 209 -13.09 -2.58 -9.07
CA GLN A 209 -12.08 -1.77 -8.40
C GLN A 209 -12.14 -2.08 -6.90
N ILE A 210 -11.13 -2.79 -6.42
CA ILE A 210 -10.99 -3.08 -4.99
C ILE A 210 -9.64 -2.59 -4.44
N ASP A 211 -8.71 -2.27 -5.33
CA ASP A 211 -7.43 -1.63 -4.99
C ASP A 211 -7.56 -0.12 -5.24
N PHE A 212 -7.09 0.68 -4.28
CA PHE A 212 -7.20 2.13 -4.33
C PHE A 212 -5.88 2.80 -3.98
N VAL A 213 -5.64 3.95 -4.60
CA VAL A 213 -4.67 4.96 -4.18
C VAL A 213 -5.47 6.24 -3.93
N LEU A 214 -5.67 6.55 -2.66
CA LEU A 214 -6.36 7.76 -2.21
C LEU A 214 -5.31 8.77 -1.74
N HIS A 215 -5.53 10.06 -1.99
CA HIS A 215 -4.56 11.11 -1.64
C HIS A 215 -5.25 12.34 -1.07
N SER A 216 -4.54 13.09 -0.23
CA SER A 216 -4.98 14.39 0.26
C SER A 216 -4.81 15.48 -0.80
N HIS A 217 -5.43 16.64 -0.56
CA HIS A 217 -5.51 17.73 -1.53
C HIS A 217 -4.15 18.39 -1.85
N GLY A 218 -3.18 18.33 -0.94
CA GLY A 218 -1.82 18.82 -1.20
C GLY A 218 -0.99 17.88 -2.08
N ILE A 219 -1.58 16.81 -2.62
CA ILE A 219 -0.93 15.89 -3.55
C ILE A 219 -1.61 16.02 -4.92
N ARG A 220 -0.82 16.37 -5.94
CA ARG A 220 -1.27 16.37 -7.33
C ARG A 220 -0.93 15.03 -7.99
N ILE A 221 -1.92 14.41 -8.62
CA ILE A 221 -1.72 13.23 -9.46
C ILE A 221 -1.28 13.69 -10.85
N ASP A 222 -0.06 13.33 -11.24
CA ASP A 222 0.50 13.64 -12.55
C ASP A 222 0.12 12.56 -13.59
N SER A 223 0.01 11.29 -13.17
CA SER A 223 -0.48 10.18 -14.00
C SER A 223 -0.98 9.01 -13.14
N PHE A 224 -1.98 8.27 -13.64
CA PHE A 224 -2.44 7.02 -13.04
C PHE A 224 -2.74 5.99 -14.13
N PHE A 225 -2.22 4.77 -13.99
CA PHE A 225 -2.52 3.67 -14.90
C PHE A 225 -2.43 2.29 -14.24
N ILE A 226 -3.11 1.32 -14.85
CA ILE A 226 -3.14 -0.09 -14.44
C ILE A 226 -2.49 -0.91 -15.56
N PRO A 227 -1.22 -1.35 -15.42
CA PRO A 227 -0.58 -2.15 -16.47
C PRO A 227 -1.19 -3.58 -16.52
N ASP A 228 -1.26 -4.14 -17.72
CA ASP A 228 -1.77 -5.51 -17.96
C ASP A 228 -0.77 -6.57 -17.46
N ILE A 229 -0.80 -6.80 -16.15
CA ILE A 229 0.09 -7.71 -15.44
C ILE A 229 -0.73 -8.74 -14.69
N GLN A 230 -0.55 -10.00 -15.07
CA GLN A 230 -1.29 -11.15 -14.53
C GLN A 230 -0.36 -12.04 -13.69
N LEU A 231 0.51 -11.46 -12.87
CA LEU A 231 1.38 -12.21 -11.94
C LEU A 231 0.71 -12.48 -10.58
N SER A 232 -0.44 -11.83 -10.33
CA SER A 232 -1.34 -11.98 -9.19
C SER A 232 -2.78 -11.96 -9.72
N ASP A 233 -3.77 -12.32 -8.90
CA ASP A 233 -5.19 -12.09 -9.22
C ASP A 233 -5.62 -10.62 -9.07
N HIS A 234 -4.79 -9.78 -8.47
CA HIS A 234 -4.91 -8.32 -8.54
C HIS A 234 -3.99 -7.76 -9.63
N ALA A 235 -4.42 -6.70 -10.31
CA ALA A 235 -3.55 -5.91 -11.17
C ALA A 235 -2.81 -4.85 -10.33
N PRO A 236 -1.54 -4.56 -10.63
CA PRO A 236 -0.81 -3.46 -9.99
C PRO A 236 -1.41 -2.10 -10.36
N LEU A 237 -1.34 -1.12 -9.45
CA LEU A 237 -1.65 0.28 -9.74
C LEU A 237 -0.37 1.10 -9.74
N VAL A 238 -0.18 1.94 -10.76
CA VAL A 238 0.95 2.87 -10.85
C VAL A 238 0.41 4.30 -10.80
N CYS A 239 0.93 5.08 -9.86
CA CYS A 239 0.51 6.45 -9.61
C CYS A 239 1.73 7.36 -9.56
N ASP A 240 1.85 8.26 -10.53
CA ASP A 240 2.84 9.32 -10.54
C ASP A 240 2.22 10.57 -9.89
N PHE A 241 2.90 11.13 -8.89
CA PHE A 241 2.40 12.23 -8.10
C PHE A 241 3.49 13.23 -7.69
N SER A 242 3.04 14.44 -7.38
CA SER A 242 3.86 15.52 -6.88
C SER A 242 3.23 16.11 -5.62
N CYS A 243 4.01 16.27 -4.55
CA CYS A 243 3.58 17.03 -3.38
C CYS A 243 3.61 18.52 -3.72
N LEU A 244 2.48 19.20 -3.53
CA LEU A 244 2.40 20.65 -3.66
C LEU A 244 3.18 21.25 -2.49
N SER A 245 4.22 22.01 -2.78
CA SER A 245 4.96 22.71 -1.74
C SER A 245 4.02 23.66 -1.01
N SER A 246 3.99 23.57 0.32
CA SER A 246 3.31 24.57 1.13
C SER A 246 3.98 25.93 0.87
N PRO A 247 3.22 27.01 0.60
CA PRO A 247 3.79 28.33 0.26
C PRO A 247 4.74 28.94 1.31
N LEU A 248 4.90 28.32 2.48
CA LEU A 248 5.62 28.85 3.63
C LEU A 248 7.13 28.52 3.65
N ALA A 249 7.66 27.76 2.69
CA ALA A 249 9.07 27.32 2.70
C ALA A 249 10.03 28.18 1.83
N VAL A 250 9.61 29.34 1.31
CA VAL A 250 10.48 30.25 0.51
C VAL A 250 10.72 31.60 1.23
N ALA A 251 10.68 31.61 2.56
CA ALA A 251 11.08 32.78 3.35
C ALA A 251 12.34 32.46 4.15
N GLY A 252 13.48 32.38 3.46
CA GLY A 252 14.74 32.04 4.10
C GLY A 252 15.93 32.13 3.16
N ASP A 253 16.06 33.24 2.42
CA ASP A 253 17.35 33.77 1.98
C ASP A 253 17.13 35.09 1.23
N ASP A 254 17.02 36.19 2.00
CA ASP A 254 17.41 37.50 1.49
C ASP A 254 17.93 38.38 2.65
N GLN A 255 19.08 37.98 3.19
CA GLN A 255 19.94 38.84 4.00
C GLN A 255 20.72 39.76 3.05
N GLY A 256 20.21 40.96 2.79
CA GLY A 256 21.04 42.02 2.26
C GLY A 256 20.29 43.13 1.52
N ILE A 257 19.81 44.14 2.26
CA ILE A 257 20.05 45.56 1.97
C ILE A 257 19.72 46.35 3.24
N ARG A 258 20.77 46.85 3.90
CA ARG A 258 20.67 48.01 4.80
C ARG A 258 20.34 49.23 3.95
N LEU A 259 19.23 49.89 4.21
CA LEU A 259 19.14 51.33 3.93
C LEU A 259 18.71 52.07 5.18
N VAL A 260 19.67 52.82 5.69
CA VAL A 260 19.57 53.83 6.75
C VAL A 260 18.47 54.83 6.37
N LYS A 261 17.47 55.01 7.23
CA LYS A 261 16.68 56.25 7.26
C LYS A 261 17.13 57.06 8.46
N GLN A 262 17.94 58.08 8.16
CA GLN A 262 18.24 59.21 9.04
C GLN A 262 16.99 60.05 9.27
N LEU A 263 16.98 60.64 10.46
CA LEU A 263 16.09 61.68 10.96
C LEU A 263 15.94 62.86 9.98
N HIS A 264 14.69 63.30 9.77
CA HIS A 264 14.20 64.68 9.93
C HIS A 264 12.67 64.68 9.85
#